data_AF-A0A2S5P879-F1
#
_entry.id   AF-A0A2S5P879-F1
#
_cell.length_a   1.000
_cell.length_b   1.000
_cell.length_c   1.000
_cell.angle_alpha   90.00
_cell.angle_beta   90.00
_cell.angle_gamma   90.00
#
_symmetry.space_group_name_H-M   'P 1'
#
loop_
_entity.id
_entity.type
_entity.pdbx_description
1 polymer ?
#
loop_
_entity_poly.entity_id
_entity_poly.type
_entity_poly.pdbx_seq_one_letter_code
_entity_poly.pdbx_strand_id
1 'polypeptide(L)' 'MKILSLETDTARKTQKIIRMTKHGQKVVMDARACLDEIEAALTNRIGASSLAKLKTALGNDWGPPLGTKSASS' A
#
# COMPACT_ATOMS: atom_id res chain seq x y z
N MET A 1 -16.45 -12.62 -0.36
CA MET A 1 -16.78 -11.44 0.48
C MET A 1 -16.08 -10.21 -0.09
N LYS A 2 -16.70 -9.03 -0.07
CA LYS A 2 -16.01 -7.77 -0.48
C LYS A 2 -15.08 -7.31 0.65
N ILE A 3 -13.86 -6.86 0.33
CA ILE A 3 -12.90 -6.33 1.30
C ILE A 3 -13.11 -4.83 1.59
N LEU A 4 -13.68 -4.09 0.64
CA LEU A 4 -14.00 -2.67 0.76
C LEU A 4 -15.52 -2.43 0.72
N SER A 5 -15.97 -1.38 1.43
CA SER A 5 -17.32 -0.81 1.36
C SER A 5 -17.27 0.65 0.95
N LEU A 6 -18.34 1.13 0.31
CA LEU A 6 -18.54 2.52 -0.04
C LEU A 6 -19.63 3.10 0.85
N GLU A 7 -19.30 4.16 1.57
CA GLU A 7 -20.22 4.92 2.40
C GLU A 7 -20.44 6.31 1.82
N THR A 8 -21.63 6.87 2.03
CA THR A 8 -21.90 8.25 1.62
C THR A 8 -21.16 9.21 2.55
N ASP A 9 -20.46 10.18 1.97
CA ASP A 9 -19.91 11.29 2.74
C ASP A 9 -21.05 12.27 3.10
N THR A 10 -21.33 12.42 4.39
CA THR A 10 -22.40 13.29 4.89
C THR A 10 -22.07 14.78 4.75
N ALA A 11 -20.78 15.14 4.68
CA ALA A 11 -20.33 16.52 4.47
C ALA A 11 -20.27 16.88 2.98
N ARG A 12 -19.97 15.89 2.11
CA ARG A 12 -19.88 16.06 0.66
C ARG A 12 -20.69 14.99 -0.06
N LYS A 13 -22.00 15.22 -0.22
CA LYS A 13 -22.95 14.22 -0.75
C LYS A 13 -22.64 13.68 -2.15
N THR A 14 -21.80 14.37 -2.93
CA THR A 14 -21.29 13.91 -4.24
C THR A 14 -20.11 12.95 -4.14
N GLN A 15 -19.57 12.74 -2.94
CA GLN A 15 -18.38 11.91 -2.69
C GLN A 15 -18.75 10.64 -1.90
N LYS A 16 -17.86 9.65 -2.00
CA LYS A 16 -17.95 8.38 -1.27
C LYS A 16 -16.70 8.19 -0.42
N ILE A 17 -16.90 7.68 0.79
CA ILE A 17 -15.83 7.25 1.67
C ILE A 17 -15.61 5.76 1.44
N ILE A 18 -14.39 5.38 1.08
CA ILE A 18 -13.97 3.98 1.00
C ILE A 18 -13.60 3.53 2.41
N ARG A 19 -14.25 2.48 2.91
CA ARG A 19 -13.90 1.85 4.19
C ARG A 19 -13.53 0.40 4.01
N MET A 20 -12.68 -0.09 4.91
CA MET A 20 -12.38 -1.51 5.00
C MET A 20 -13.54 -2.22 5.71
N THR A 21 -14.02 -3.32 5.14
CA THR A 21 -14.97 -4.19 5.84
C THR A 21 -14.27 -4.99 6.95
N LYS A 22 -15.02 -5.64 7.85
CA LYS A 22 -14.43 -6.57 8.84
C LYS A 22 -13.59 -7.68 8.19
N HIS A 23 -14.04 -8.21 7.05
CA HIS A 23 -13.27 -9.18 6.29
C HIS A 23 -12.01 -8.57 5.68
N GLY A 24 -12.11 -7.36 5.12
CA GLY A 24 -10.95 -6.63 4.61
C GLY A 24 -9.93 -6.31 5.70
N GLN A 25 -10.37 -5.99 6.92
CA GLN A 25 -9.47 -5.77 8.06
C GLN A 25 -8.68 -7.03 8.38
N LYS A 26 -9.34 -8.20 8.38
CA LYS A 26 -8.65 -9.49 8.56
C LYS A 26 -7.62 -9.73 7.45
N VAL A 27 -8.00 -9.52 6.19
CA VAL A 27 -7.07 -9.66 5.05
C VAL A 27 -5.86 -8.73 5.18
N VAL A 28 -6.05 -7.49 5.64
CA VAL A 28 -4.94 -6.57 5.89
C VAL A 28 -4.03 -7.06 7.01
N MET A 29 -4.57 -7.65 8.08
CA MET A 29 -3.74 -8.24 9.13
C MET A 29 -2.90 -9.40 8.60
N ASP A 30 -3.51 -10.31 7.84
CA ASP A 30 -2.83 -11.45 7.23
C ASP A 30 -1.72 -10.98 6.26
N ALA A 31 -2.02 -9.96 5.44
CA ALA A 31 -1.05 -9.37 4.52
C ALA A 31 0.13 -8.71 5.25
N ARG A 32 -0.13 -8.01 6.37
CA ARG A 32 0.94 -7.41 7.20
C ARG A 32 1.83 -8.48 7.80
N ALA A 33 1.27 -9.54 8.35
CA ALA A 33 2.04 -10.66 8.91
C ALA A 33 2.95 -11.30 7.84
N CYS A 34 2.43 -11.49 6.62
CA CYS A 34 3.24 -12.00 5.51
C CYS A 34 4.36 -11.02 5.11
N LEU A 35 4.12 -9.71 5.12
CA LEU A 35 5.18 -8.72 4.88
C LEU A 35 6.26 -8.77 5.97
N ASP A 36 5.89 -8.93 7.23
CA ASP A 36 6.85 -9.06 8.33
C ASP A 36 7.73 -10.31 8.15
N GLU A 37 7.16 -11.44 7.70
CA GLU A 37 7.92 -12.66 7.38
C GLU A 37 8.90 -12.45 6.21
N ILE A 38 8.47 -11.74 5.15
CA ILE A 38 9.34 -11.41 4.02
C ILE A 38 10.49 -10.52 4.47
N GLU A 39 10.22 -9.50 5.29
CA GLU A 39 11.25 -8.61 5.81
C GLU A 39 12.24 -9.34 6.73
N ALA A 40 11.76 -10.28 7.55
CA ALA A 40 12.63 -11.13 8.37
C ALA A 40 13.54 -12.01 7.50
N ALA A 41 12.97 -12.66 6.47
CA ALA A 41 13.73 -13.48 5.53
C ALA A 41 14.78 -12.65 4.75
N LEU A 42 14.41 -11.45 4.31
CA LEU A 42 15.34 -10.51 3.67
C LEU A 42 16.44 -10.07 4.65
N THR A 43 16.10 -9.74 5.89
CA THR A 43 17.08 -9.37 6.92
C THR A 43 18.11 -10.48 7.12
N ASN A 44 17.67 -11.73 7.19
CA ASN A 44 18.57 -12.88 7.33
C ASN A 44 19.47 -13.08 6.11
N ARG A 45 18.99 -12.75 4.90
CA ARG A 45 19.72 -12.98 3.64
C ARG A 45 20.69 -11.86 3.28
N ILE A 46 20.29 -10.59 3.45
CA ILE A 46 21.06 -9.41 2.99
C ILE A 46 21.56 -8.52 4.13
N GLY A 47 21.15 -8.81 5.37
CA GLY A 47 21.47 -8.01 6.55
C GLY A 47 20.56 -6.79 6.71
N ALA A 48 20.40 -6.34 7.96
CA ALA A 48 19.52 -5.23 8.33
C ALA A 48 19.89 -3.91 7.64
N SER A 49 21.19 -3.61 7.48
CA SER A 49 21.64 -2.37 6.82
C SER A 49 21.24 -2.33 5.34
N SER A 50 21.40 -3.44 4.63
CA SER A 50 21.04 -3.54 3.21
C SER A 50 19.52 -3.48 3.03
N LEU A 51 18.75 -4.14 3.91
CA LEU A 51 17.30 -4.03 3.89
C LEU A 51 16.82 -2.60 4.14
N ALA A 52 17.44 -1.87 5.08
CA ALA A 52 17.11 -0.46 5.31
C ALA A 52 17.34 0.39 4.05
N LYS A 53 18.48 0.22 3.37
CA LYS A 53 18.77 0.91 2.10
C LYS A 53 17.76 0.56 1.01
N LEU A 54 17.36 -0.71 0.92
CA LEU A 54 16.34 -1.16 -0.04
C LEU A 54 14.99 -0.49 0.25
N LYS A 55 14.55 -0.43 1.51
CA LYS A 55 13.31 0.26 1.91
C LYS A 55 13.36 1.75 1.54
N THR A 56 14.49 2.42 1.80
CA THR A 56 14.69 3.82 1.39
C THR A 56 14.57 3.97 -0.12
N ALA A 57 15.23 3.11 -0.90
CA ALA A 57 15.18 3.19 -2.36
C ALA A 57 13.77 2.97 -2.91
N LEU A 58 13.02 2.01 -2.37
CA LEU A 58 11.63 1.73 -2.77
C LEU A 58 10.65 2.81 -2.30
N GLY A 59 10.97 3.56 -1.24
CA GLY A 59 10.16 4.66 -0.73
C GLY A 59 10.34 5.99 -1.47
N ASN A 60 11.30 6.08 -2.39
CA ASN A 60 11.49 7.26 -3.22
C ASN A 60 10.34 7.44 -4.21
N ASP A 61 10.21 8.63 -4.79
CA ASP A 61 9.29 8.87 -5.90
C ASP A 61 9.70 8.01 -7.11
N TRP A 62 8.75 7.30 -7.68
CA TRP A 62 8.95 6.40 -8.83
C TRP A 62 8.76 7.14 -10.17
N GLY A 63 8.52 8.45 -10.10
CA GLY A 63 8.19 9.26 -11.25
C GLY A 63 6.72 9.13 -11.66
N PRO A 64 6.35 9.76 -12.79
CA PRO A 64 4.96 9.78 -13.23
C PRO A 64 4.46 8.37 -13.58
N PRO A 65 3.15 8.11 -13.42
CA PRO A 65 2.54 6.85 -13.84
C PRO A 65 2.86 6.55 -15.30
N LEU A 66 3.30 5.32 -15.56
CA LEU A 66 3.55 4.84 -16.91
C LEU A 66 2.23 4.88 -17.70
N GLY A 67 2.08 5.87 -18.58
CA GLY A 67 0.90 6.01 -19.45
C GLY A 67 0.28 7.41 -19.49
N THR A 68 0.65 8.32 -18.58
CA THR A 68 0.32 9.74 -18.79
C THR A 68 1.34 10.30 -19.77
N LYS A 69 0.96 10.45 -21.05
CA LYS A 69 1.70 11.33 -21.97
C LYS A 69 1.87 12.66 -21.25
N SER A 70 3.10 13.01 -20.90
CA SER A 70 3.43 14.34 -20.44
C SER A 70 2.94 15.30 -21.51
N ALA A 71 1.89 16.07 -21.19
CA ALA A 71 1.54 17.22 -22.00
C ALA A 71 2.64 18.25 -21.76
N SER A 72 3.73 18.11 -22.52
CA SER A 72 4.75 19.15 -22.67
C SER A 72 4.04 20.39 -23.21
N SER A 73 3.88 21.38 -22.35
CA SER A 73 3.60 22.77 -22.75
C SER A 73 4.90 23.45 -23.17
#